data_AF-A0A537S9R6-F1
#
_entry.id   AF-A0A537S9R6-F1
#
_cell.length_a   1.000
_cell.length_b   1.000
_cell.length_c   1.000
_cell.angle_alpha   90.00
_cell.angle_beta   90.00
_cell.angle_gamma   90.00
#
_symmetry.space_group_name_H-M   'P 1'
#
loop_
_entity.id
_entity.type
_entity.pdbx_description
1 polymer ?
#
loop_
_entity_poly.entity_id
_entity_poly.type
_entity_poly.pdbx_seq_one_letter_code
_entity_poly.pdbx_strand_id
1 'polypeptide(L)' 'MTRRSTGRTSARAAAPFVVAIDGPAASGKGTLARRVAERFNLAHLDTGRLYRATAHLVLAAG' A
#
# COMPACT_ATOMS: atom_id res chain seq x y z
N MET A 1 -46.01 -18.16 0.24
CA MET A 1 -45.25 -16.90 0.09
C MET A 1 -44.08 -16.94 1.07
N THR A 2 -43.03 -17.69 0.76
CA THR A 2 -41.86 -17.92 1.63
C THR A 2 -40.62 -17.45 0.89
N ARG A 3 -40.18 -16.22 1.21
CA ARG A 3 -38.94 -15.63 0.67
C ARG A 3 -37.76 -16.43 1.22
N ARG A 4 -37.15 -17.26 0.36
CA ARG A 4 -35.84 -17.86 0.65
C ARG A 4 -34.80 -16.75 0.69
N SER A 5 -34.21 -16.49 1.85
CA SER A 5 -33.05 -15.62 1.99
C SER A 5 -31.84 -16.36 1.41
N THR A 6 -31.51 -16.05 0.16
CA THR A 6 -30.26 -16.49 -0.44
C THR A 6 -29.12 -15.78 0.28
N GLY A 7 -28.44 -16.48 1.18
CA GLY A 7 -27.23 -16.01 1.84
C GLY A 7 -26.17 -15.73 0.77
N ARG A 8 -25.82 -14.45 0.60
CA ARG A 8 -24.71 -14.04 -0.26
C ARG A 8 -23.42 -14.41 0.47
N THR A 9 -22.86 -15.57 0.17
CA THR A 9 -21.49 -15.91 0.55
C THR A 9 -20.59 -14.87 -0.11
N SER A 10 -20.12 -13.86 0.64
CA SER A 10 -19.16 -12.90 0.08
C SER A 10 -17.88 -13.68 -0.20
N ALA A 11 -17.58 -13.92 -1.47
CA ALA A 11 -16.29 -14.46 -1.85
C ALA A 11 -15.21 -13.56 -1.22
N ARG A 12 -14.38 -14.15 -0.34
CA ARG A 12 -13.29 -13.43 0.29
C ARG A 12 -12.36 -12.97 -0.83
N ALA A 13 -12.27 -11.66 -1.05
CA ALA A 13 -11.36 -11.11 -2.05
C ALA A 13 -9.96 -11.66 -1.78
N ALA A 14 -9.29 -12.13 -2.83
CA ALA A 14 -7.91 -12.59 -2.71
C ALA A 14 -7.06 -11.47 -2.10
N ALA A 15 -6.14 -11.83 -1.20
CA ALA A 15 -5.26 -10.87 -0.58
C ALA A 15 -4.46 -10.12 -1.67
N PRO A 16 -4.26 -8.80 -1.54
CA PRO A 16 -3.49 -8.03 -2.51
C PRO A 16 -2.06 -8.56 -2.57
N PHE A 17 -1.49 -8.58 -3.77
CA PHE A 17 -0.08 -8.91 -3.97
C PHE A 17 0.79 -7.71 -3.52
N VAL A 18 1.61 -7.91 -2.49
CA VAL A 18 2.40 -6.86 -1.85
C VAL A 18 3.88 -7.24 -1.85
N VAL A 19 4.73 -6.30 -2.25
CA VAL A 19 6.19 -6.44 -2.22
C VAL A 19 6.77 -5.38 -1.29
N ALA A 20 7.50 -5.82 -0.26
CA ALA A 20 8.27 -4.93 0.61
C ALA A 20 9.72 -4.85 0.12
N ILE A 21 10.27 -3.62 0.04
CA ILE A 21 11.67 -3.38 -0.32
C ILE A 21 12.35 -2.68 0.84
N ASP A 22 13.23 -3.41 1.52
CA ASP A 22 13.94 -2.92 2.71
C ASP A 22 15.47 -2.96 2.52
N GLY A 23 16.20 -2.27 3.41
CA GLY A 23 17.66 -2.15 3.37
C GLY A 23 18.19 -0.81 3.92
N PRO A 24 19.52 -0.58 3.91
CA PRO A 24 20.16 0.57 4.55
C PRO A 24 19.68 1.94 4.03
N ALA A 25 19.90 3.00 4.81
CA ALA A 25 19.69 4.37 4.34
C ALA A 25 20.53 4.64 3.07
N ALA A 26 20.00 5.48 2.16
CA ALA A 26 20.64 5.85 0.90
C ALA A 26 20.98 4.71 -0.10
N SER A 27 20.49 3.48 0.10
CA SER A 27 20.74 2.35 -0.83
C SER A 27 19.92 2.36 -2.13
N GLY A 28 19.10 3.38 -2.37
CA GLY A 28 18.31 3.50 -3.61
C GLY A 28 16.97 2.76 -3.63
N LYS A 29 16.47 2.27 -2.49
CA LYS A 29 15.22 1.48 -2.37
C LYS A 29 14.01 2.13 -3.03
N GLY A 30 13.78 3.43 -2.82
CA GLY A 30 12.66 4.13 -3.43
C GLY A 30 12.74 4.19 -4.96
N THR A 31 13.95 4.31 -5.51
CA THR A 31 14.19 4.25 -6.96
C THR A 31 13.90 2.84 -7.50
N LEU A 32 14.35 1.80 -6.79
CA LEU A 32 14.06 0.41 -7.17
C LEU A 32 12.56 0.11 -7.08
N ALA A 33 11.90 0.49 -5.98
CA ALA A 33 10.48 0.28 -5.75
C ALA A 33 9.63 0.91 -6.84
N ARG A 34 9.94 2.15 -7.23
CA ARG A 34 9.27 2.83 -8.33
C ARG A 34 9.43 2.09 -9.65
N ARG A 35 10.66 1.67 -10.00
CA ARG A 35 10.93 0.93 -11.25
C ARG A 35 10.25 -0.44 -11.28
N VAL A 36 10.21 -1.14 -10.16
CA VAL A 36 9.50 -2.42 -10.02
C VAL A 36 8.00 -2.21 -10.21
N ALA A 37 7.44 -1.18 -9.57
CA ALA A 37 6.03 -0.85 -9.69
C ALA A 37 5.64 -0.49 -11.13
N GLU A 38 6.44 0.35 -11.80
CA GLU A 38 6.27 0.71 -13.23
C GLU A 38 6.35 -0.54 -14.14
N ARG A 39 7.35 -1.40 -13.93
CA ARG A 39 7.57 -2.59 -14.76
C ARG A 39 6.43 -3.61 -14.65
N PHE A 40 5.86 -3.78 -13.47
CA PHE A 40 4.85 -4.82 -13.19
C PHE A 40 3.43 -4.26 -13.04
N ASN A 41 3.23 -2.97 -13.34
CA ASN A 41 1.94 -2.28 -13.16
C ASN A 41 1.37 -2.46 -11.74
N LEU A 42 2.23 -2.28 -10.73
CA LEU A 42 1.84 -2.34 -9.32
C LEU A 42 1.67 -0.92 -8.77
N ALA A 43 0.86 -0.79 -7.72
CA ALA A 43 0.82 0.43 -6.93
C ALA A 43 2.17 0.65 -6.22
N HIS A 44 2.61 1.91 -6.12
CA HIS A 44 3.84 2.31 -5.44
C HIS A 44 3.53 3.15 -4.19
N LEU A 45 4.03 2.71 -3.04
CA LEU A 45 3.91 3.42 -1.77
C LEU A 45 5.28 3.97 -1.33
N ASP A 46 5.46 5.29 -1.39
CA ASP A 46 6.66 5.98 -0.87
C ASP A 46 6.49 6.28 0.62
N THR A 47 6.87 5.32 1.46
CA THR A 47 6.80 5.45 2.93
C THR A 47 7.66 6.60 3.47
N GLY A 48 8.79 6.91 2.81
CA GLY A 48 9.66 8.00 3.22
C GLY A 48 9.00 9.38 3.07
N ARG A 49 8.29 9.61 1.96
CA ARG A 49 7.48 10.83 1.78
C ARG A 49 6.33 10.87 2.76
N LEU A 50 5.64 9.75 2.96
CA LEU A 50 4.50 9.67 3.87
C LEU A 50 4.93 10.01 5.30
N TYR A 51 6.00 9.39 5.81
CA TYR A 51 6.49 9.67 7.17
C TYR A 51 6.96 11.11 7.34
N ARG A 52 7.65 11.70 6.34
CA ARG A 52 8.04 13.11 6.40
C ARG A 52 6.84 14.06 6.40
N ALA A 53 5.84 13.78 5.56
CA ALA A 53 4.62 14.57 5.53
C ALA A 53 3.87 14.47 6.86
N THR A 54 3.70 13.27 7.41
CA THR A 54 3.09 13.06 8.73
C THR A 54 3.85 13.80 9.83
N ALA A 55 5.18 13.68 9.87
CA ALA A 55 6.00 14.40 10.84
C ALA A 55 5.84 15.92 10.72
N HIS A 56 5.82 16.44 9.49
CA HIS A 56 5.58 17.87 9.25
C HIS A 56 4.21 18.32 9.75
N LEU A 57 3.15 17.55 9.49
CA LEU A 57 1.79 17.86 9.97
C LEU A 57 1.72 17.86 11.49
N VAL A 58 2.38 16.92 12.16
CA VAL A 58 2.45 16.87 13.63
C VAL A 58 3.17 18.10 14.17
N LEU A 59 4.33 18.46 13.61
CA LEU A 59 5.07 19.66 14.04
C LEU A 59 4.31 20.95 13.78
N ALA A 60 3.51 21.01 12.72
CA ALA A 60 2.68 22.17 12.39
C ALA A 60 1.45 22.31 13.30
N ALA A 61 1.02 21.24 13.98
CA ALA A 61 -0.17 21.23 14.81
C ALA A 61 0.04 21.80 16.24
N GLY A 62 1.31 21.94 16.68
CA GLY A 62 1.67 22.42 18.02
C GLY A 62 1.87 21.29 19.02
#